data_AF-A0A517Q6H3-F1
#
_entry.id   AF-A0A517Q6H3-F1
#
_cell.length_a   1.000
_cell.length_b   1.000
_cell.length_c   1.000
_cell.angle_alpha   90.00
_cell.angle_beta   90.00
_cell.angle_gamma   90.00
#
_symmetry.space_group_name_H-M   'P 1'
#
loop_
_entity.id
_entity.type
_entity.pdbx_description
1 polymer ?
#
loop_
_entity_poly.entity_id
_entity_poly.type
_entity_poly.pdbx_seq_one_letter_code
_entity_poly.pdbx_strand_id
1 'polypeptide(L)'
;MKTSFKKYLIIVCPPVCFLLLMVVAVSSRHSPQQELTELQIDVAQIRLGATVEEAEALFGASANATAETKGVIVDSTTMFTASNEQAAKYVHPEDYVLHTWKRGEFYATVAFDEEGQAVCRWAWWNNPPPQTSYSPYRVLKRGGLF
;
A
#
# COMPACT_ATOMS: atom_id res chain seq x y z
N MET A 1 17.61 32.54 -45.91
CA MET A 1 17.87 31.89 -44.60
C MET A 1 16.71 31.04 -44.03
N LYS A 2 15.46 31.08 -44.55
CA LYS A 2 14.33 30.28 -44.00
C LYS A 2 14.30 28.79 -44.41
N THR A 3 14.82 28.44 -45.59
CA THR A 3 14.78 27.07 -46.13
C THR A 3 15.76 26.10 -45.48
N SER A 4 16.89 26.60 -44.98
CA SER A 4 17.89 25.80 -44.28
C SER A 4 17.40 25.42 -42.87
N PHE A 5 16.82 26.37 -42.14
CA PHE A 5 16.32 26.17 -40.77
C PHE A 5 15.25 25.07 -40.67
N LYS A 6 14.32 24.99 -41.65
CA LYS A 6 13.30 23.94 -41.70
C LYS A 6 13.89 22.54 -41.86
N LYS A 7 15.00 22.40 -42.62
CA LYS A 7 15.69 21.12 -42.79
C LYS A 7 16.40 20.68 -41.51
N TYR A 8 17.06 21.61 -40.83
CA TYR A 8 17.66 21.33 -39.51
C TYR A 8 16.60 20.96 -38.47
N LEU A 9 15.45 21.64 -38.48
CA LEU A 9 14.36 21.34 -37.55
C LEU A 9 13.78 19.94 -37.77
N ILE A 10 13.65 19.50 -39.03
CA ILE A 10 13.18 18.13 -39.36
C ILE A 10 14.21 17.06 -38.97
N ILE A 11 15.51 17.36 -39.04
CA ILE A 11 16.57 16.39 -38.72
C ILE A 11 16.81 16.31 -37.20
N VAL A 12 16.73 17.43 -36.49
CA VAL A 12 17.07 17.52 -35.06
C VAL A 12 15.85 17.25 -34.16
N CYS A 13 14.63 17.51 -34.62
CA CYS A 13 13.43 17.28 -33.82
C CYS A 13 13.21 15.80 -33.44
N PRO A 14 13.32 14.82 -34.34
CA PRO A 14 13.11 13.41 -34.00
C PRO A 14 14.06 12.87 -32.91
N PRO A 15 15.39 13.07 -32.97
CA PRO A 15 16.29 12.57 -31.93
C PRO A 15 16.08 13.29 -30.59
N VAL A 16 15.76 14.59 -30.60
CA VAL A 16 15.46 15.33 -29.37
C VAL A 16 14.18 14.84 -28.73
N CYS A 17 13.11 14.63 -29.50
CA CYS A 17 11.87 14.03 -29.01
C CYS A 17 12.10 12.61 -28.48
N PHE A 18 12.91 11.80 -29.17
CA PHE A 18 13.25 10.45 -28.74
C PHE A 18 14.02 10.44 -27.41
N LEU A 19 15.00 11.34 -27.25
CA LEU A 19 15.74 11.52 -25.99
C LEU A 19 14.82 11.97 -24.86
N LEU A 20 13.90 12.89 -25.11
CA LEU A 20 12.91 13.32 -24.10
C LEU A 20 11.99 12.17 -23.68
N LEU A 21 11.51 11.36 -24.62
CA LEU A 21 10.69 10.19 -24.31
C LEU A 21 11.47 9.14 -23.51
N MET A 22 12.75 8.93 -23.80
CA MET A 22 13.63 8.06 -23.01
C MET A 22 13.83 8.59 -21.58
N VAL A 23 14.05 9.89 -21.40
CA VAL A 23 14.15 10.50 -20.06
C VAL A 23 12.85 10.30 -19.29
N VAL A 24 11.69 10.58 -19.89
CA VAL A 24 10.39 10.34 -19.23
C VAL A 24 10.17 8.86 -18.91
N ALA A 25 10.56 7.94 -19.81
CA ALA A 25 10.46 6.50 -19.57
C ALA A 25 11.40 6.03 -18.43
N VAL A 26 12.60 6.58 -18.32
CA VAL A 26 13.55 6.25 -17.25
C VAL A 26 13.13 6.88 -15.92
N SER A 27 12.69 8.14 -15.92
CA SER A 27 12.18 8.84 -14.73
C SER A 27 10.87 8.24 -14.22
N SER A 28 9.99 7.77 -15.11
CA SER A 28 8.76 7.07 -14.69
C SER A 28 9.04 5.66 -14.15
N ARG A 29 10.09 4.98 -14.65
CA ARG A 29 10.55 3.69 -14.09
C ARG A 29 11.28 3.84 -12.77
N HIS A 30 12.05 4.92 -12.60
CA HIS A 30 12.58 5.35 -11.31
C HIS A 30 11.51 6.17 -10.59
N SER A 31 10.36 5.54 -10.32
CA SER A 31 9.64 5.95 -9.11
C SER A 31 10.68 5.81 -8.00
N PRO A 32 10.98 6.85 -7.20
CA PRO A 32 11.77 6.65 -6.00
C PRO A 32 11.07 5.50 -5.29
N GLN A 33 11.76 4.36 -5.16
CA GLN A 33 11.30 3.30 -4.29
C GLN A 33 11.07 4.01 -2.97
N GLN A 34 9.80 4.21 -2.63
CA GLN A 34 9.41 4.85 -1.39
C GLN A 34 10.11 3.99 -0.34
N GLU A 35 11.14 4.54 0.30
CA GLU A 35 11.89 3.81 1.30
C GLU A 35 10.85 3.28 2.27
N LEU A 36 10.75 1.95 2.37
CA LEU A 36 9.80 1.31 3.28
C LEU A 36 10.06 1.94 4.64
N THR A 37 9.07 2.66 5.15
CA THR A 37 9.24 3.29 6.45
C THR A 37 9.42 2.20 7.48
N GLU A 38 10.19 2.47 8.54
CA GLU A 38 10.44 1.49 9.61
C GLU A 38 9.13 0.87 10.12
N LEU A 39 8.06 1.65 10.21
CA LEU A 39 6.73 1.16 10.59
C LEU A 39 6.12 0.15 9.61
N GLN A 40 6.33 0.29 8.30
CA GLN A 40 5.86 -0.71 7.32
C GLN A 40 6.64 -2.02 7.42
N ILE A 41 7.94 -1.93 7.71
CA ILE A 41 8.79 -3.09 7.96
C ILE A 41 8.33 -3.80 9.23
N ASP A 42 8.07 -3.04 10.30
CA ASP A 42 7.56 -3.57 11.56
C ASP A 42 6.20 -4.28 11.35
N VAL A 43 5.28 -3.69 10.57
CA VAL A 43 3.99 -4.34 10.24
C VAL A 43 4.17 -5.66 9.51
N ALA A 44 5.19 -5.79 8.67
CA ALA A 44 5.45 -7.07 8.02
C ALA A 44 5.99 -8.13 9.00
N GLN A 45 6.68 -7.72 10.07
CA GLN A 45 7.36 -8.61 11.00
C GLN A 45 6.48 -9.21 12.09
N ILE A 46 5.43 -8.51 12.55
CA ILE A 46 4.52 -9.09 13.54
C ILE A 46 3.91 -10.37 12.97
N ARG A 47 3.80 -11.45 13.74
CA ARG A 47 3.25 -12.73 13.23
C ARG A 47 1.75 -12.78 13.45
N LEU A 48 1.04 -13.57 12.63
CA LEU A 48 -0.31 -13.96 13.01
C LEU A 48 -0.22 -14.84 14.26
N GLY A 49 -1.15 -14.67 15.20
CA GLY A 49 -1.09 -15.28 16.52
C GLY A 49 -0.26 -14.52 17.56
N ALA A 50 0.40 -13.42 17.17
CA ALA A 50 1.22 -12.64 18.10
C ALA A 50 0.33 -11.96 19.16
N THR A 51 0.82 -11.86 20.39
CA THR A 51 0.06 -11.20 21.46
C THR A 51 0.14 -9.68 21.34
N VAL A 52 -0.70 -8.98 22.10
CA VAL A 52 -0.65 -7.51 22.19
C VAL A 52 0.72 -7.04 22.68
N GLU A 53 1.32 -7.72 23.66
CA GLU A 53 2.64 -7.35 24.21
C GLU A 53 3.75 -7.52 23.18
N GLU A 54 3.68 -8.58 22.35
CA GLU A 54 4.62 -8.77 21.24
C GLU A 54 4.49 -7.66 20.20
N ALA A 55 3.27 -7.21 19.93
CA ALA A 55 3.02 -6.06 19.05
C ALA A 55 3.58 -4.77 19.64
N GLU A 56 3.35 -4.52 20.92
CA GLU A 56 3.87 -3.34 21.63
C GLU A 56 5.40 -3.35 21.72
N ALA A 57 6.02 -4.51 21.89
CA ALA A 57 7.48 -4.63 21.85
C ALA A 57 8.06 -4.23 20.50
N LEU A 58 7.30 -4.44 19.41
CA LEU A 58 7.71 -4.14 18.05
C LEU A 58 7.40 -2.69 17.63
N PHE A 59 6.17 -2.22 17.89
CA PHE A 59 5.69 -0.91 17.47
C PHE A 59 5.93 0.20 18.50
N GLY A 60 6.21 -0.15 19.75
CA GLY A 60 6.34 0.76 20.87
C GLY A 60 5.26 0.52 21.94
N ALA A 61 5.58 0.90 23.18
CA ALA A 61 4.94 0.45 24.42
C ALA A 61 3.42 0.71 24.57
N SER A 62 2.78 1.45 23.66
CA SER A 62 1.32 1.60 23.66
C SER A 62 0.82 2.05 22.28
N ALA A 63 -0.32 1.53 21.87
CA ALA A 63 -1.02 1.99 20.67
C ALA A 63 -1.43 3.47 20.82
N ASN A 64 -1.40 4.21 19.72
CA ASN A 64 -1.90 5.59 19.67
C ASN A 64 -3.42 5.66 19.70
N ALA A 65 -4.10 4.61 19.23
CA ALA A 65 -5.54 4.48 19.29
C ALA A 65 -5.93 3.00 19.40
N THR A 66 -6.99 2.74 20.17
CA THR A 66 -7.64 1.44 20.28
C THR A 66 -9.12 1.59 19.93
N ALA A 67 -9.65 0.69 19.11
CA ALA A 67 -11.05 0.69 18.72
C ALA A 67 -11.60 -0.72 18.64
N GLU A 68 -12.77 -0.94 19.22
CA GLU A 68 -13.54 -2.18 19.03
C GLU A 68 -14.30 -2.10 17.71
N THR A 69 -14.32 -3.19 16.97
CA THR A 69 -15.03 -3.27 15.70
C THR A 69 -15.56 -4.67 15.47
N LYS A 70 -16.63 -4.75 14.67
CA LYS A 70 -17.12 -6.01 14.15
C LYS A 70 -16.77 -6.11 12.67
N GLY A 71 -16.17 -7.23 12.26
CA GLY A 71 -15.73 -7.38 10.88
C GLY A 71 -15.44 -8.80 10.46
N VAL A 72 -14.94 -8.95 9.24
CA VAL A 72 -14.57 -10.24 8.65
C VAL A 72 -13.14 -10.12 8.14
N ILE A 73 -12.27 -10.99 8.65
CA ILE A 73 -10.91 -11.14 8.13
C ILE A 73 -10.97 -11.94 6.84
N VAL A 74 -10.50 -11.33 5.74
CA VAL A 74 -10.44 -11.97 4.42
C VAL A 74 -9.08 -12.61 4.20
N ASP A 75 -8.03 -11.92 4.63
CA ASP A 75 -6.65 -12.38 4.61
C ASP A 75 -5.85 -11.68 5.73
N SER A 76 -4.56 -12.00 5.85
CA SER A 76 -3.69 -11.47 6.90
C SER A 76 -3.51 -9.96 6.90
N THR A 77 -3.92 -9.28 5.83
CA THR A 77 -3.78 -7.83 5.62
C THR A 77 -5.08 -7.12 5.28
N THR A 78 -6.19 -7.83 5.16
CA THR A 78 -7.47 -7.30 4.71
C THR A 78 -8.59 -7.69 5.67
N MET A 79 -9.24 -6.66 6.19
CA MET A 79 -10.44 -6.78 7.02
C MET A 79 -11.55 -5.93 6.41
N PHE A 80 -12.74 -6.50 6.33
CA PHE A 80 -13.96 -5.75 6.05
C PHE A 80 -14.73 -5.48 7.33
N THR A 81 -15.31 -4.29 7.46
CA THR A 81 -16.29 -4.02 8.52
C THR A 81 -17.57 -4.83 8.25
N ALA A 82 -18.29 -5.19 9.30
CA ALA A 82 -19.54 -5.94 9.18
C ALA A 82 -20.60 -5.22 8.31
N SER A 83 -20.53 -3.89 8.24
CA SER A 83 -21.41 -3.05 7.41
C SER A 83 -21.09 -3.09 5.92
N ASN A 84 -19.98 -3.69 5.51
CA ASN A 84 -19.57 -3.76 4.11
C ASN A 84 -20.33 -4.90 3.40
N GLU A 85 -21.00 -4.59 2.28
CA GLU A 85 -21.74 -5.58 1.49
C GLU A 85 -20.88 -6.75 1.00
N GLN A 86 -19.56 -6.54 0.83
CA GLN A 86 -18.62 -7.59 0.43
C GLN A 86 -18.35 -8.57 1.57
N ALA A 87 -18.47 -8.15 2.84
CA ALA A 87 -18.23 -9.01 3.99
C ALA A 87 -19.17 -10.22 4.03
N ALA A 88 -20.42 -10.05 3.58
CA ALA A 88 -21.44 -11.10 3.54
C ALA A 88 -21.08 -12.32 2.67
N LYS A 89 -20.06 -12.21 1.82
CA LYS A 89 -19.62 -13.29 0.91
C LYS A 89 -18.59 -14.24 1.51
N TYR A 90 -18.02 -13.89 2.66
CA TYR A 90 -16.89 -14.62 3.24
C TYR A 90 -17.36 -15.48 4.42
N VAL A 91 -17.39 -14.90 5.63
CA VAL A 91 -17.70 -15.59 6.89
C VAL A 91 -18.56 -14.67 7.75
N HIS A 92 -19.11 -15.21 8.84
CA HIS A 92 -19.82 -14.41 9.84
C HIS A 92 -18.88 -13.37 10.47
N PRO A 93 -19.35 -12.13 10.67
CA PRO A 93 -18.56 -11.12 11.35
C PRO A 93 -18.31 -11.46 12.82
N GLU A 94 -17.05 -11.31 13.23
CA GLU A 94 -16.58 -11.47 14.61
C GLU A 94 -16.16 -10.12 15.18
N ASP A 95 -16.04 -10.07 16.51
CA ASP A 95 -15.66 -8.88 17.24
C ASP A 95 -14.12 -8.86 17.41
N TYR A 96 -13.51 -7.72 17.13
CA TYR A 96 -12.06 -7.53 17.14
C TYR A 96 -11.68 -6.23 17.82
N VAL A 97 -10.50 -6.22 18.43
CA VAL A 97 -9.87 -5.01 18.98
C VAL A 97 -8.77 -4.55 18.04
N LEU A 98 -8.91 -3.35 17.49
CA LEU A 98 -7.92 -2.73 16.61
C LEU A 98 -6.97 -1.87 17.42
N HIS A 99 -5.68 -2.17 17.41
CA HIS A 99 -4.65 -1.28 17.92
C HIS A 99 -3.97 -0.58 16.75
N THR A 100 -3.85 0.74 16.83
CA THR A 100 -3.23 1.55 15.79
C THR A 100 -2.05 2.33 16.36
N TRP A 101 -0.88 2.16 15.76
CA TRP A 101 0.32 2.93 16.02
C TRP A 101 0.57 3.92 14.88
N LYS A 102 1.12 5.08 15.23
CA LYS A 102 1.46 6.16 14.32
C LYS A 102 2.93 6.51 14.48
N ARG A 103 3.65 6.51 13.36
CA ARG A 103 5.01 7.08 13.28
C ARG A 103 5.08 7.99 12.06
N GLY A 104 5.20 9.30 12.30
CA GLY A 104 5.11 10.31 11.25
C GLY A 104 3.75 10.30 10.56
N GLU A 105 3.75 10.14 9.24
CA GLU A 105 2.53 10.12 8.41
C GLU A 105 1.93 8.72 8.20
N PHE A 106 2.59 7.69 8.73
CA PHE A 106 2.17 6.29 8.58
C PHE A 106 1.48 5.78 9.84
N TYR A 107 0.48 4.95 9.59
CA TYR A 107 -0.28 4.23 10.58
C TYR A 107 -0.11 2.74 10.34
N ALA A 108 0.03 2.00 11.42
CA ALA A 108 0.03 0.55 11.47
C ALA A 108 -1.18 0.15 12.31
N THR A 109 -2.05 -0.70 11.77
CA THR A 109 -3.17 -1.23 12.52
C THR A 109 -3.06 -2.75 12.58
N VAL A 110 -3.23 -3.31 13.77
CA VAL A 110 -3.30 -4.75 14.02
C VAL A 110 -4.64 -5.04 14.67
N ALA A 111 -5.34 -6.03 14.14
CA ALA A 111 -6.59 -6.55 14.69
C ALA A 111 -6.28 -7.77 15.57
N PHE A 112 -6.79 -7.74 16.80
CA PHE A 112 -6.72 -8.82 17.76
C PHE A 112 -8.09 -9.47 17.95
N ASP A 113 -8.12 -10.79 18.05
CA ASP A 113 -9.31 -11.57 18.41
C ASP A 113 -9.61 -11.52 19.92
N GLU A 114 -10.64 -12.25 20.36
CA GLU A 114 -11.07 -12.30 21.77
C GLU A 114 -9.99 -12.91 22.68
N GLU A 115 -9.13 -13.76 22.13
CA GLU A 115 -7.97 -14.35 22.81
C GLU A 115 -6.76 -13.39 22.88
N GLY A 116 -6.86 -12.21 22.27
CA GLY A 116 -5.79 -11.21 22.24
C GLY A 116 -4.66 -11.54 21.26
N GLN A 117 -4.95 -12.33 20.24
CA GLN A 117 -4.01 -12.76 19.21
C GLN A 117 -4.20 -11.99 17.90
N ALA A 118 -3.08 -11.61 17.27
CA ALA A 118 -3.09 -10.87 16.04
C ALA A 118 -3.60 -11.72 14.86
N VAL A 119 -4.74 -11.35 14.29
CA VAL A 119 -5.38 -12.07 13.17
C VAL A 119 -5.27 -11.35 11.84
N CYS A 120 -5.06 -10.03 11.87
CA CYS A 120 -4.89 -9.21 10.67
C CYS A 120 -4.04 -7.98 10.96
N ARG A 121 -3.30 -7.50 9.96
CA ARG A 121 -2.40 -6.34 10.09
C ARG A 121 -2.25 -5.57 8.80
N TRP A 122 -2.29 -4.26 8.85
CA TRP A 122 -2.06 -3.43 7.66
C TRP A 122 -1.43 -2.11 8.02
N ALA A 123 -0.73 -1.53 7.04
CA ALA A 123 -0.18 -0.19 7.13
C ALA A 123 -0.90 0.73 6.14
N TRP A 124 -1.13 1.97 6.54
CA TRP A 124 -1.81 2.97 5.72
C TRP A 124 -1.25 4.37 6.00
N TRP A 125 -1.47 5.31 5.08
CA TRP A 125 -1.04 6.71 5.27
C TRP A 125 -2.24 7.65 5.11
N ASN A 126 -2.22 8.79 5.80
CA ASN A 126 -3.38 9.69 5.91
C ASN A 126 -3.67 10.52 4.65
N ASN A 127 -2.74 10.56 3.71
CA ASN A 127 -3.00 11.06 2.37
C ASN A 127 -3.27 9.83 1.47
N PRO A 128 -3.93 9.94 0.32
CA PRO A 128 -3.84 8.87 -0.66
C PRO A 128 -2.41 8.87 -1.22
N PRO A 129 -1.75 7.73 -1.48
CA PRO A 129 -0.54 7.76 -2.29
C PRO A 129 -0.94 8.47 -3.60
N PRO A 130 -0.04 9.23 -4.26
CA PRO A 130 -0.30 9.60 -5.65
C PRO A 130 -0.73 8.31 -6.34
N GLN A 131 -1.93 8.29 -6.94
CA GLN A 131 -2.53 7.10 -7.53
C GLN A 131 -1.69 6.67 -8.74
N THR A 132 -0.48 6.17 -8.49
CA THR A 132 0.35 5.53 -9.48
C THR A 132 -0.25 4.13 -9.64
N SER A 133 -0.68 3.86 -10.87
CA SER A 133 -1.41 2.65 -11.27
C SER A 133 -0.54 1.38 -11.24
N TYR A 134 0.46 1.28 -10.37
CA TYR A 134 1.32 0.10 -10.23
C TYR A 134 0.86 -0.78 -9.07
N SER A 135 -0.30 -1.41 -9.27
CA SER A 135 -0.58 -2.69 -8.60
C SER A 135 0.01 -3.81 -9.47
N PRO A 136 0.91 -4.65 -8.95
CA PRO A 136 1.49 -5.77 -9.71
C PRO A 136 0.43 -6.75 -10.23
N TYR A 137 -0.76 -6.75 -9.63
CA TYR A 137 -1.90 -7.57 -10.04
C TYR A 137 -2.63 -7.07 -11.30
N ARG A 138 -2.42 -5.81 -11.74
CA ARG A 138 -3.02 -5.29 -12.99
C ARG A 138 -2.27 -5.70 -14.26
N VAL A 139 -1.00 -6.07 -14.16
CA VAL A 139 -0.21 -6.53 -15.32
C VAL A 139 -0.74 -7.88 -15.82
N LEU A 140 -1.18 -8.75 -14.90
CA LEU A 140 -1.77 -10.05 -15.25
C LEU A 140 -3.15 -9.90 -15.93
N LYS A 141 -3.93 -8.87 -15.56
CA LYS A 141 -5.26 -8.63 -16.15
C LYS A 141 -5.19 -8.03 -17.56
N ARG A 142 -4.09 -7.39 -17.95
CA ARG A 142 -3.88 -6.85 -19.31
C ARG A 142 -3.31 -7.86 -20.31
N GLY A 143 -2.83 -9.00 -19.82
CA GLY A 143 -2.27 -10.09 -20.63
C GLY A 143 -3.27 -11.16 -21.07
N GLY A 144 -4.56 -11.03 -20.75
CA GLY A 144 -5.58 -12.00 -21.19
C GLY A 144 -5.36 -13.43 -20.70
N LEU A 145 -4.86 -13.58 -19.47
CA LEU A 145 -4.86 -14.86 -18.75
C LEU A 145 -5.87 -14.73 -17.61
N PHE A 146 -7.16 -14.73 -18.01
CA PHE A 146 -8.41 -15.12 -17.35
C PHE A 146 -9.56 -14.50 -18.15
#